data_AF-A0A1Y5EWT7-F1
#
_entry.id   AF-A0A1Y5EWT7-F1
#
_cell.length_a   1.000
_cell.length_b   1.000
_cell.length_c   1.000
_cell.angle_alpha   90.00
_cell.angle_beta   90.00
_cell.angle_gamma   90.00
#
_symmetry.space_group_name_H-M   'P 1'
#
loop_
_entity.id
_entity.type
_entity.pdbx_description
1 polymer ?
#
loop_
_entity_poly.entity_id
_entity_poly.type
_entity_poly.pdbx_seq_one_letter_code
_entity_poly.pdbx_strand_id
1 'polypeptide(L)' 'RYAIDSQQYFSKEIEQLKTMAVDGLLECRQEGVRVNPIGRMLIRNICMVFDAHFAQKNTQYSKVI' A
#
# COMPACT_ATOMS: atom_id res chain seq x y z
N ARG A 1 -7.16 19.47 -7.80
CA ARG A 1 -6.46 18.36 -8.50
C ARG A 1 -4.98 18.57 -8.30
N TYR A 2 -4.24 17.54 -7.88
CA TYR A 2 -2.78 17.60 -7.77
C TYR A 2 -2.20 17.42 -9.18
N ALA A 3 -1.34 18.33 -9.65
CA ALA A 3 -0.77 18.31 -11.00
C ALA A 3 0.37 17.28 -11.11
N ILE A 4 0.07 16.03 -10.75
CA ILE A 4 1.02 14.92 -10.71
C ILE A 4 0.49 13.76 -11.53
N ASP A 5 1.40 13.01 -12.15
CA ASP A 5 1.10 11.67 -12.65
C ASP A 5 1.17 10.70 -11.47
N SER A 6 0.02 10.22 -11.01
CA SER A 6 -0.07 9.30 -9.89
C SER A 6 0.56 7.93 -10.19
N GLN A 7 0.55 7.47 -11.44
CA GLN A 7 1.17 6.19 -11.78
C GLN A 7 2.69 6.28 -11.72
N GLN A 8 3.26 7.41 -12.16
CA GLN A 8 4.69 7.64 -12.04
C GLN A 8 5.11 7.89 -10.59
N TYR A 9 4.37 8.76 -9.89
CA TYR A 9 4.68 9.16 -8.51
C TYR A 9 4.61 7.98 -7.53
N PHE A 10 3.57 7.13 -7.65
CA PHE A 10 3.36 5.96 -6.78
C PHE A 10 3.85 4.65 -7.40
N SER A 11 4.78 4.69 -8.36
CA SER A 11 5.23 3.49 -9.08
C SER A 11 5.76 2.38 -8.16
N LYS A 12 6.50 2.76 -7.11
CA LYS A 12 7.05 1.82 -6.10
C LYS A 12 5.96 1.22 -5.23
N GLU A 13 5.01 2.04 -4.80
CA GLU A 13 3.87 1.66 -3.99
C GLU A 13 2.96 0.70 -4.76
N ILE A 14 2.67 1.03 -6.02
CA ILE A 14 1.90 0.18 -6.93
C ILE A 14 2.60 -1.17 -7.12
N GLU A 15 3.93 -1.20 -7.20
CA GLU A 15 4.70 -2.45 -7.28
C GLU A 15 4.54 -3.30 -6.01
N GLN A 16 4.62 -2.70 -4.81
CA GLN A 16 4.39 -3.40 -3.55
C GLN A 16 2.96 -3.96 -3.44
N LEU A 17 1.97 -3.20 -3.93
CA LEU A 17 0.57 -3.64 -3.94
C LEU A 17 0.33 -4.84 -4.85
N LYS A 18 1.15 -5.07 -5.89
CA LYS A 18 0.99 -6.24 -6.78
C LYS A 18 1.07 -7.56 -6.01
N THR A 19 1.96 -7.68 -5.03
CA THR A 19 2.06 -8.89 -4.20
C THR A 19 0.77 -9.12 -3.42
N MET A 20 0.24 -8.07 -2.78
CA MET A 20 -1.04 -8.14 -2.06
C MET A 20 -2.24 -8.41 -3.00
N ALA A 21 -2.14 -7.99 -4.26
CA ALA A 21 -3.14 -8.28 -5.28
C ALA A 21 -3.12 -9.75 -5.71
N VAL A 22 -1.92 -10.33 -5.87
CA VAL A 22 -1.73 -11.77 -6.12
C VAL A 22 -2.32 -12.60 -4.98
N ASP A 23 -2.15 -12.14 -3.75
CA ASP A 23 -2.74 -12.76 -2.55
C ASP A 23 -4.27 -12.55 -2.42
N GLY A 24 -4.89 -11.83 -3.37
CA GLY A 24 -6.34 -11.59 -3.40
C GLY A 24 -6.84 -10.58 -2.35
N LEU A 25 -5.94 -9.82 -1.72
CA LEU A 25 -6.29 -8.83 -0.70
C LEU A 25 -6.86 -7.56 -1.32
N LEU A 26 -6.45 -7.22 -2.53
CA LEU A 26 -6.88 -6.03 -3.26
C LEU A 26 -6.82 -6.25 -4.77
N GLU A 27 -7.39 -5.31 -5.51
CA GLU A 27 -7.32 -5.22 -6.96
C GLU A 27 -6.77 -3.85 -7.35
N CYS A 28 -5.68 -3.83 -8.12
CA CYS A 28 -5.17 -2.61 -8.75
C CYS A 28 -5.85 -2.41 -10.11
N ARG A 29 -6.51 -1.28 -10.30
CA ARG A 29 -7.18 -0.87 -11.55
C ARG A 29 -6.53 0.43 -12.05
N GLN A 30 -6.77 0.79 -13.31
CA GLN A 30 -6.27 2.06 -13.86
C GLN A 30 -6.79 3.29 -13.08
N GLU A 31 -7.99 3.19 -12.54
CA GLU A 31 -8.68 4.28 -11.83
C GLU A 31 -8.30 4.34 -10.34
N GLY A 32 -7.61 3.31 -9.81
CA GLY A 32 -7.23 3.24 -8.40
C GLY A 32 -7.17 1.82 -7.85
N VAL A 33 -7.16 1.71 -6.52
CA VAL A 33 -7.02 0.43 -5.80
C VAL A 33 -8.33 0.11 -5.07
N ARG A 34 -8.83 -1.11 -5.24
CA ARG A 34 -10.00 -1.62 -4.51
C ARG A 34 -9.56 -2.70 -3.53
N VAL A 35 -9.88 -2.54 -2.25
CA VAL A 35 -9.58 -3.56 -1.23
C VAL A 35 -10.70 -4.59 -1.18
N ASN A 36 -10.34 -5.86 -1.24
CA ASN A 36 -11.29 -6.97 -1.19
C ASN A 36 -11.76 -7.21 0.25
N PRO A 37 -12.88 -7.94 0.45
CA PRO A 37 -13.38 -8.25 1.78
C PRO A 37 -12.34 -8.86 2.73
N ILE A 38 -11.48 -9.74 2.20
CA ILE A 38 -10.39 -10.38 2.95
C ILE A 38 -9.30 -9.35 3.31
N GLY A 39 -8.92 -8.48 2.37
CA GLY A 39 -7.92 -7.44 2.59
C GLY A 39 -8.35 -6.35 3.57
N ARG A 40 -9.65 -6.21 3.87
CA ARG A 40 -10.11 -5.23 4.87
C ARG A 40 -9.55 -5.49 6.27
N MET A 41 -9.29 -6.74 6.64
CA MET A 41 -8.64 -7.06 7.92
C MET A 41 -7.19 -6.53 7.97
N LEU A 42 -6.54 -6.43 6.81
CA LEU A 42 -5.17 -5.97 6.65
C LEU A 42 -5.08 -4.54 6.11
N ILE A 43 -6.17 -3.77 6.18
CA ILE A 43 -6.26 -2.44 5.57
C ILE A 43 -5.16 -1.49 6.06
N ARG A 44 -4.74 -1.60 7.32
CA ARG A 44 -3.62 -0.82 7.86
C ARG A 44 -2.33 -1.10 7.07
N ASN A 45 -2.01 -2.37 6.83
CA ASN A 45 -0.80 -2.76 6.10
C ASN A 45 -0.86 -2.29 4.64
N ILE A 46 -2.04 -2.38 4.02
CA ILE A 46 -2.27 -1.89 2.66
C ILE A 46 -2.06 -0.37 2.58
N CYS A 47 -2.62 0.40 3.52
CA CYS A 47 -2.49 1.85 3.55
C CYS A 47 -1.07 2.32 3.88
N MET A 48 -0.32 1.57 4.69
CA MET A 48 1.06 1.90 5.06
C MET A 48 2.01 1.92 3.87
N VAL A 49 1.69 1.22 2.78
CA VAL A 49 2.46 1.29 1.52
C VAL A 49 2.55 2.74 1.01
N PHE A 50 1.52 3.55 1.24
CA PHE A 50 1.48 4.96 0.82
C PHE A 50 1.99 5.95 1.89
N ASP A 51 2.43 5.46 3.06
CA ASP A 51 2.91 6.32 4.13
C ASP A 51 4.40 6.66 3.94
N ALA A 52 4.65 7.89 3.46
CA ALA A 52 5.99 8.42 3.25
C ALA A 52 6.84 8.48 4.53
N HIS A 53 6.22 8.55 5.72
CA HIS A 53 6.95 8.54 7.00
C HIS A 53 7.30 7.13 7.45
N PHE A 54 6.57 6.12 6.98
CA PHE A 54 6.82 4.72 7.32
C PHE A 54 7.98 4.13 6.50
N ALA A 55 8.14 4.54 5.23
CA ALA A 55 9.26 4.13 4.39
C ALA A 55 10.64 4.48 4.98
N GLN A 56 10.73 5.49 5.87
CA GLN A 56 11.95 5.86 6.59
C GLN A 56 12.18 5.05 7.87
N LYS A 57 11.16 4.36 8.40
CA LYS A 57 11.24 3.58 9.64
C LYS A 57 11.36 2.09 9.38
N ASN A 58 12.28 1.72 8.50
CA ASN A 58 12.74 0.34 8.35
C ASN A 58 13.64 -0.08 9.53
N THR A 59 13.17 0.16 10.75
CA THR A 59 13.74 -0.35 12.00
C THR A 59 12.59 -0.84 12.86
N GLN A 60 12.41 -2.17 12.83
CA GLN A 60 11.80 -2.94 13.91
C GLN A 60 12.24 -2.37 15.27
N TYR A 61 11.35 -2.33 16.25
CA TYR A 61 11.37 -3.24 17.41
C TYR A 61 10.02 -3.12 18.11
N SER A 62 9.29 -4.23 18.17
CA SER A 62 8.20 -4.38 19.14
C SER A 62 8.85 -4.36 20.53
N LYS A 63 8.85 -3.20 21.19
CA LYS A 63 9.19 -3.14 22.61
C LYS A 63 7.98 -3.63 23.38
N VAL A 64 8.02 -4.88 23.78
CA VAL A 64 7.29 -5.35 24.95
C VAL A 64 8.07 -4.80 26.16
N ILE A 65 7.42 -3.97 26.97
CA ILE A 65 7.81 -3.69 28.35
C ILE A 65 6.72 -4.30 29.21
#